data_AF-K2C2X7-F1
#
_entry.id   AF-K2C2X7-F1
#
_cell.length_a   1.000
_cell.length_b   1.000
_cell.length_c   1.000
_cell.angle_alpha   90.00
_cell.angle_beta   90.00
_cell.angle_gamma   90.00
#
_symmetry.space_group_name_H-M   'P 1'
#
loop_
_entity.id
_entity.type
_entity.pdbx_description
1 polymer ?
#
loop_
_entity_poly.entity_id
_entity_poly.type
_entity_poly.pdbx_seq_one_letter_code
_entity_poly.pdbx_strand_id
1 'polypeptide(L)' 'MRIFFLGTPDFSVPSLRSLAASKQHKICGVITNPDQPSGRQLKLKP' A
#
# COMPACT_ATOMS: atom_id res chain seq x y z
N MET A 1 -14.32 -10.77 7.04
CA MET A 1 -14.73 -9.97 5.86
C MET A 1 -13.61 -9.94 4.83
N ARG A 2 -13.93 -10.08 3.53
CA ARG A 2 -12.95 -9.97 2.44
C ARG A 2 -12.89 -8.52 1.96
N ILE A 3 -11.68 -7.98 1.81
CA ILE A 3 -11.46 -6.58 1.48
C ILE A 3 -10.27 -6.40 0.54
N PHE A 4 -10.29 -5.31 -0.23
CA PHE A 4 -9.11 -4.77 -0.89
C PHE A 4 -8.55 -3.63 -0.07
N PHE A 5 -7.22 -3.51 -0.02
CA PHE A 5 -6.55 -2.38 0.59
C PHE A 5 -6.09 -1.41 -0.49
N LEU A 6 -6.50 -0.14 -0.40
CA LEU A 6 -6.07 0.91 -1.32
C LEU A 6 -5.14 1.84 -0.55
N GLY A 7 -3.87 1.86 -0.93
CA GLY A 7 -2.87 2.67 -0.26
C GLY A 7 -1.59 2.76 -1.08
N THR A 8 -0.97 3.92 -1.06
CA THR A 8 0.28 4.25 -1.74
C THR A 8 1.29 4.96 -0.84
N PRO A 9 0.88 5.95 -0.02
CA PRO A 9 1.86 6.72 0.74
C PRO A 9 2.37 5.94 1.96
N ASP A 10 3.53 6.31 2.48
CA ASP A 10 4.16 5.67 3.64
C ASP A 10 3.25 5.62 4.88
N PHE A 11 2.39 6.63 5.06
CA PHE A 11 1.44 6.67 6.19
C PHE A 11 0.38 5.56 6.12
N SER A 12 0.17 4.94 4.96
CA SER A 12 -0.79 3.84 4.79
C SER A 12 -0.22 2.48 5.23
N VAL A 13 1.09 2.36 5.40
CA VAL A 13 1.75 1.11 5.78
C VAL A 13 1.34 0.61 7.18
N PRO A 14 1.24 1.45 8.23
CA PRO A 14 0.80 0.99 9.55
C PRO A 14 -0.63 0.43 9.56
N SER A 15 -1.56 1.03 8.81
CA SER A 15 -2.93 0.53 8.72
C SER A 15 -3.01 -0.78 7.93
N LEU A 16 -2.24 -0.92 6.85
CA LEU A 16 -2.10 -2.19 6.13
C LEU A 16 -1.60 -3.32 7.04
N ARG A 17 -0.57 -3.06 7.85
CA ARG A 17 0.00 -4.05 8.78
C ARG A 17 -1.01 -4.47 9.85
N SER A 18 -1.71 -3.50 10.43
CA SER A 18 -2.76 -3.77 11.43
C SER A 18 -3.88 -4.65 10.85
N LEU A 19 -4.31 -4.34 9.63
CA LEU A 19 -5.35 -5.06 8.92
C LEU A 19 -4.92 -6.48 8.53
N ALA A 20 -3.65 -6.65 8.12
CA ALA A 20 -3.07 -7.96 7.79
C ALA A 20 -2.93 -8.86 9.03
N ALA A 21 -2.69 -8.27 10.21
CA ALA A 21 -2.64 -8.99 11.48
C ALA A 21 -4.03 -9.31 12.07
N SER A 22 -5.09 -8.68 11.56
CA SER A 22 -6.46 -8.87 12.04
C SER A 22 -7.01 -10.24 11.62
N LYS A 23 -7.54 -11.01 12.60
CA LYS A 23 -8.25 -12.26 12.32
C LYS A 23 -9.62 -12.05 11.65
N GLN A 24 -10.15 -10.84 11.71
CA GLN A 24 -11.49 -10.51 11.21
C GLN A 24 -11.50 -10.18 9.72
N HIS A 25 -10.35 -9.78 9.17
CA HIS A 25 -10.24 -9.25 7.81
C HIS A 25 -9.30 -10.13 6.98
N LYS A 26 -9.72 -10.46 5.76
CA LYS A 26 -8.89 -11.12 4.76
C LYS A 26 -8.63 -10.15 3.62
N ILE A 27 -7.38 -9.72 3.48
CA ILE A 27 -6.94 -8.85 2.38
C ILE A 27 -6.82 -9.72 1.13
N CYS A 28 -7.64 -9.44 0.13
CA CYS A 28 -7.68 -10.16 -1.15
C CYS A 28 -6.71 -9.58 -2.19
N GLY A 29 -6.32 -8.32 -2.02
CA GLY A 29 -5.37 -7.64 -2.88
C GLY A 29 -5.06 -6.23 -2.36
N VAL A 30 -3.98 -5.67 -2.88
CA VAL A 30 -3.53 -4.30 -2.61
C VAL A 30 -3.51 -3.53 -3.91
N ILE A 31 -4.09 -2.34 -3.91
CA ILE A 31 -4.02 -1.40 -5.02
C ILE A 31 -3.16 -0.23 -4.56
N THR A 32 -2.09 0.01 -5.30
CA THR A 32 -1.17 1.13 -5.11
C THR A 32 -0.97 1.86 -6.44
N ASN A 33 -0.54 3.11 -6.39
CA ASN A 33 -0.07 3.79 -7.58
C ASN A 33 1.17 3.06 -8.12
N PRO A 34 1.36 3.03 -9.45
CA PRO A 34 2.59 2.52 -10.05
C PRO A 34 3.77 3.37 -9.61
N ASP A 35 4.98 2.81 -9.71
CA ASP A 35 6.21 3.54 -9.45
C ASP A 35 6.28 4.77 -10.36
N GLN A 36 6.50 5.94 -9.74
CA GLN A 36 6.63 7.20 -10.46
C GLN A 36 8.02 7.79 -10.24
N PRO A 37 8.60 8.42 -11.27
CA PRO A 37 9.87 9.09 -11.11
C PRO A 37 9.75 10.22 -10.10
N SER A 38 10.74 10.35 -9.21
CA SER A 38 10.66 11.28 -8.07
C SER A 38 11.88 12.21 -7.99
N GLY A 39 11.68 13.39 -7.39
CA GLY A 39 12.70 14.42 -7.20
C GLY A 39 13.09 15.16 -8.48
N ARG A 40 14.07 16.05 -8.38
CA ARG A 40 14.47 16.99 -9.45
C ARG A 40 15.05 16.33 -10.71
N GLN A 41 15.43 15.04 -10.62
CA GLN A 41 15.97 14.27 -11.75
C GLN A 41 14.96 13.29 -12.37
N LEU A 42 13.76 13.16 -11.82
CA LEU A 42 12.71 12.25 -12.31
C LEU A 42 13.28 10.86 -12.67
N LYS A 43 14.00 10.25 -11.72
CA LYS A 43 14.47 8.87 -11.84
C LYS A 43 13.54 7.96 -11.05
N LEU A 44 13.30 6.76 -11.60
CA LEU A 44 12.75 5.67 -10.83
C LEU A 44 13.77 5.29 -9.77
N LYS A 45 13.32 5.20 -8.52
CA LYS A 45 14.11 4.69 -7.41
C LYS A 45 13.59 3.29 -7.09
N PRO A 46 14.48 2.31 -6.84
CA PRO A 46 14.07 1.01 -6.34
C PRO A 46 13.46 1.11 -4.94
#